data_AF-A0A352XUL3-F1
#
_entry.id   AF-A0A352XUL3-F1
#
_cell.length_a   1.000
_cell.length_b   1.000
_cell.length_c   1.000
_cell.angle_alpha   90.00
_cell.angle_beta   90.00
_cell.angle_gamma   90.00
#
_symmetry.space_group_name_H-M   'P 1'
#
loop_
_entity.id
_entity.type
_entity.pdbx_description
1 polymer ?
#
loop_
_entity_poly.entity_id
_entity_poly.type
_entity_poly.pdbx_seq_one_letter_code
_entity_poly.pdbx_strand_id
1 'polypeptide(L)'
;MDKANVLEKMQAERAKLDGLLATLSAEQMCQTTLENEWSVKDVLAHIAVWERRCVGWIQAGLRGEKPDKPEQGYTWEDLVTLNEKTFLENRGRTLNDVQADSRLAYQQLLEQVQAL
;
A
#
# COMPACT_ATOMS: atom_id res chain seq x y z
N MET A 1 20.32 5.85 7.85
CA MET A 1 19.86 5.41 6.50
C MET A 1 19.67 6.68 5.70
N ASP A 2 20.32 6.81 4.55
CA ASP A 2 20.16 7.98 3.67
C ASP A 2 19.07 7.72 2.61
N LYS A 3 18.73 8.74 1.84
CA LYS A 3 17.71 8.68 0.77
C LYS A 3 18.02 7.60 -0.27
N ALA A 4 19.30 7.45 -0.66
CA ALA A 4 19.70 6.47 -1.66
C ALA A 4 19.40 5.03 -1.18
N ASN A 5 19.74 4.72 0.07
CA ASN A 5 19.43 3.44 0.68
C ASN A 5 17.92 3.17 0.79
N VAL A 6 17.10 4.20 1.04
CA VAL A 6 15.63 4.05 1.07
C VAL A 6 15.10 3.72 -0.33
N LEU A 7 15.52 4.48 -1.35
CA LEU A 7 15.08 4.26 -2.73
C LEU A 7 15.49 2.88 -3.25
N GLU A 8 16.73 2.47 -3.00
CA GLU A 8 17.22 1.14 -3.37
C GLU A 8 16.35 0.04 -2.76
N LYS A 9 16.04 0.13 -1.45
CA LYS A 9 15.18 -0.84 -0.77
C LYS A 9 13.75 -0.83 -1.33
N MET A 10 13.16 0.34 -1.57
CA MET A 10 11.82 0.44 -2.15
C MET A 10 11.75 -0.22 -3.53
N GLN A 11 12.77 -0.05 -4.36
CA GLN A 11 12.83 -0.66 -5.70
C GLN A 11 13.08 -2.17 -5.62
N ALA A 12 14.01 -2.61 -4.77
CA ALA A 12 14.33 -4.02 -4.60
C ALA A 12 13.14 -4.81 -4.05
N GLU A 13 12.48 -4.31 -3.00
CA GLU A 13 11.31 -4.99 -2.42
C GLU A 13 10.10 -4.97 -3.36
N ARG A 14 9.91 -3.89 -4.13
CA ARG A 14 8.86 -3.87 -5.16
C ARG A 14 9.11 -4.92 -6.24
N ALA A 15 10.34 -5.04 -6.73
CA ALA A 15 10.70 -6.03 -7.74
C ALA A 15 10.47 -7.46 -7.24
N LYS A 16 10.77 -7.75 -5.96
CA LYS A 16 10.48 -9.06 -5.35
C LYS A 16 8.98 -9.32 -5.26
N LEU A 17 8.19 -8.34 -4.82
CA LEU A 17 6.75 -8.44 -4.77
C LEU A 17 6.17 -8.71 -6.16
N ASP A 18 6.51 -7.89 -7.15
CA ASP A 18 6.04 -8.05 -8.52
C ASP A 18 6.46 -9.41 -9.11
N GLY A 19 7.67 -9.88 -8.80
CA GLY A 19 8.15 -11.21 -9.17
C GLY A 19 7.33 -12.34 -8.57
N LEU A 20 6.96 -12.25 -7.28
CA LEU A 20 6.07 -13.22 -6.63
C LEU A 20 4.65 -13.19 -7.22
N LEU A 21 4.11 -12.00 -7.46
CA LEU A 21 2.77 -11.86 -8.04
C LEU A 21 2.70 -12.46 -9.45
N ALA A 22 3.79 -12.36 -10.22
CA ALA A 22 3.88 -12.95 -11.55
C ALA A 22 3.84 -14.48 -11.58
N THR A 23 4.10 -15.17 -10.44
CA THR A 23 3.99 -16.63 -10.36
C THR A 23 2.58 -17.13 -10.04
N LEU A 24 1.64 -16.22 -9.76
CA LEU A 24 0.27 -16.56 -9.34
C LEU A 24 -0.72 -16.36 -10.49
N SER A 25 -1.66 -17.29 -10.62
CA SER A 25 -2.83 -17.10 -11.48
C SER A 25 -3.83 -16.11 -10.86
N ALA A 26 -4.68 -15.51 -11.69
CA ALA A 26 -5.74 -14.62 -11.20
C ALA A 26 -6.69 -15.31 -10.20
N GLU A 27 -6.95 -16.61 -10.39
CA GLU A 27 -7.74 -17.39 -9.45
C GLU A 27 -7.05 -17.50 -8.09
N GLN A 28 -5.78 -17.91 -8.05
CA GLN A 28 -4.99 -17.98 -6.83
C GLN A 28 -4.90 -16.63 -6.12
N MET A 29 -4.79 -15.52 -6.87
CA MET A 29 -4.74 -14.18 -6.29
C MET A 29 -6.04 -13.78 -5.58
N CYS A 30 -7.18 -14.34 -6.01
CA CYS A 30 -8.50 -14.04 -5.47
C CYS A 30 -8.99 -15.06 -4.43
N GLN A 31 -8.28 -16.17 -4.23
CA GLN A 31 -8.61 -17.17 -3.23
C GLN A 31 -8.31 -16.64 -1.81
N THR A 32 -9.28 -16.79 -0.89
CA THR A 32 -9.19 -16.33 0.50
C THR A 32 -8.51 -17.37 1.39
N THR A 33 -7.23 -17.66 1.10
CA THR A 33 -6.46 -18.70 1.78
C THR A 33 -5.54 -18.18 2.88
N LEU A 34 -5.47 -16.86 3.07
CA LEU A 34 -4.62 -16.23 4.08
C LEU A 34 -5.38 -16.04 5.40
N GLU A 35 -4.65 -15.65 6.44
CA GLU A 35 -5.23 -15.30 7.74
C GLU A 35 -6.36 -14.27 7.60
N ASN A 36 -7.36 -14.35 8.48
CA ASN A 36 -8.54 -13.47 8.49
C ASN A 36 -9.34 -13.48 7.18
N GLU A 37 -9.27 -14.58 6.41
CA GLU A 37 -9.95 -14.73 5.11
C GLU A 37 -9.47 -13.76 4.03
N TRP A 38 -8.25 -13.25 4.13
CA TRP A 38 -7.68 -12.39 3.10
C TRP A 38 -7.26 -13.21 1.87
N SER A 39 -7.41 -12.60 0.70
CA SER A 39 -6.76 -13.05 -0.53
C SER A 39 -5.47 -12.26 -0.79
N VAL A 40 -4.65 -12.71 -1.72
CA VAL A 40 -3.46 -11.95 -2.17
C VAL A 40 -3.88 -10.60 -2.76
N LYS A 41 -5.04 -10.55 -3.44
CA LYS A 41 -5.66 -9.30 -3.90
C LYS A 41 -5.90 -8.34 -2.73
N ASP A 42 -6.42 -8.83 -1.61
CA ASP A 42 -6.72 -7.98 -0.45
C ASP A 42 -5.44 -7.46 0.21
N VAL A 43 -4.39 -8.29 0.29
CA VAL A 43 -3.05 -7.86 0.74
C VAL A 43 -2.50 -6.76 -0.19
N LEU A 44 -2.64 -6.92 -1.51
CA LEU A 44 -2.15 -5.94 -2.48
C LEU A 44 -2.91 -4.60 -2.36
N ALA A 45 -4.23 -4.66 -2.15
CA ALA A 45 -5.04 -3.46 -1.90
C ALA A 45 -4.61 -2.78 -0.59
N HIS A 46 -4.35 -3.55 0.45
CA HIS A 46 -3.88 -3.02 1.74
C HIS A 46 -2.54 -2.30 1.61
N ILE A 47 -1.57 -2.87 0.88
CA ILE A 47 -0.29 -2.23 0.59
C ILE A 47 -0.52 -0.91 -0.14
N ALA A 48 -1.34 -0.90 -1.20
CA ALA A 48 -1.63 0.30 -1.98
C ALA A 48 -2.26 1.43 -1.13
N VAL A 49 -3.16 1.08 -0.21
CA VAL A 49 -3.76 2.04 0.72
C VAL A 49 -2.70 2.68 1.63
N TRP A 50 -1.76 1.90 2.16
CA TRP A 50 -0.66 2.44 2.98
C TRP A 50 0.31 3.29 2.18
N GLU A 51 0.64 2.92 0.95
CA GLU A 51 1.45 3.74 0.04
C GLU A 51 0.79 5.11 -0.19
N ARG A 52 -0.53 5.14 -0.40
CA ARG A 52 -1.31 6.38 -0.56
C ARG A 52 -1.30 7.26 0.70
N ARG A 53 -1.42 6.65 1.89
CA ARG A 53 -1.28 7.38 3.17
C ARG A 53 0.10 8.02 3.29
N CYS A 54 1.15 7.27 2.98
CA CYS A 54 2.52 7.78 2.98
C CYS A 54 2.70 8.96 2.02
N VAL A 55 2.15 8.88 0.80
CA VAL A 55 2.15 10.02 -0.15
C VAL A 55 1.47 11.23 0.47
N GLY A 56 0.28 11.07 1.07
CA GLY A 56 -0.43 12.16 1.73
C GLY A 56 0.39 12.79 2.87
N TRP A 57 1.08 11.98 3.68
CA TRP A 57 1.92 12.49 4.75
C TRP A 57 3.14 13.27 4.24
N ILE A 58 3.79 12.79 3.17
CA ILE A 58 4.93 13.49 2.56
C ILE A 58 4.46 14.85 2.01
N GLN A 59 3.36 14.86 1.26
CA GLN A 59 2.81 16.07 0.67
C GLN A 59 2.39 17.11 1.72
N ALA A 60 1.77 16.68 2.82
CA ALA A 60 1.45 17.56 3.94
C ALA A 60 2.72 18.15 4.59
N GLY A 61 3.74 17.31 4.83
CA GLY A 61 5.02 17.76 5.36
C GLY A 61 5.71 18.79 4.46
N LEU A 62 5.67 18.61 3.13
CA LEU A 62 6.20 19.56 2.15
C LEU A 62 5.48 20.92 2.16
N ARG A 63 4.22 20.97 2.60
CA ARG A 63 3.46 22.21 2.82
C ARG A 63 3.69 22.84 4.20
N GLY A 64 4.52 22.23 5.05
CA GLY A 64 4.73 22.65 6.44
C GLY A 64 3.59 22.28 7.37
N GLU A 65 2.69 21.39 6.94
CA GLU A 65 1.57 20.89 7.74
C GLU A 65 2.02 19.69 8.59
N LYS A 66 1.32 19.47 9.71
CA LYS A 66 1.46 18.26 10.52
C LYS A 66 0.26 17.35 10.24
N PRO A 67 0.39 16.31 9.39
CA PRO A 67 -0.71 15.40 9.11
C PRO A 67 -1.03 14.54 10.34
N ASP A 68 -2.31 14.25 10.54
CA ASP A 68 -2.74 13.19 11.44
C ASP A 68 -2.28 11.83 10.88
N LYS A 69 -1.72 10.99 11.75
CA LYS A 69 -1.22 9.67 11.39
C LYS A 69 -1.81 8.61 12.33
N PRO A 70 -2.29 7.48 11.81
CA PRO A 70 -2.23 7.06 10.40
C PRO A 70 -3.22 7.78 9.45
N GLU A 71 -4.33 8.28 9.98
CA GLU A 71 -5.38 9.00 9.25
C GLU A 71 -6.17 9.87 10.24
N GLN A 72 -6.87 10.90 9.77
CA GLN A 72 -7.68 11.76 10.63
C GLN A 72 -8.70 10.94 11.44
N GLY A 73 -8.75 11.17 12.75
CA GLY A 73 -9.66 10.46 13.66
C GLY A 73 -9.20 9.06 14.10
N TYR A 74 -8.01 8.61 13.67
CA TYR A 74 -7.41 7.36 14.08
C TYR A 74 -6.03 7.58 14.70
N THR A 75 -5.70 6.77 15.70
CA THR A 75 -4.36 6.66 16.26
C THR A 75 -3.69 5.35 15.83
N TRP A 76 -2.42 5.19 16.16
CA TRP A 76 -1.71 3.92 15.94
C TRP A 76 -2.26 2.76 16.80
N GLU A 77 -3.01 3.05 17.85
CA GLU A 77 -3.69 2.01 18.65
C GLU A 77 -4.91 1.46 17.90
N ASP A 78 -5.48 2.24 16.98
CA ASP A 78 -6.66 1.88 16.19
C ASP A 78 -6.33 1.13 14.89
N LEU A 79 -5.09 0.67 14.71
CA LEU A 79 -4.65 0.04 13.46
C LEU A 79 -5.49 -1.17 13.05
N VAL A 80 -5.94 -1.98 14.01
CA VAL A 80 -6.80 -3.14 13.72
C VAL A 80 -8.10 -2.67 13.07
N THR A 81 -8.77 -1.71 13.70
CA THR A 81 -10.02 -1.10 13.20
C THR A 81 -9.81 -0.42 11.84
N LEU A 82 -8.71 0.32 11.67
CA LEU A 82 -8.41 0.99 10.41
C LEU A 82 -8.12 0.00 9.29
N ASN A 83 -7.38 -1.08 9.59
CA ASN A 83 -7.08 -2.12 8.62
C ASN A 83 -8.35 -2.87 8.19
N GLU A 84 -9.23 -3.22 9.13
CA GLU A 84 -10.52 -3.84 8.85
C GLU A 84 -11.41 -2.94 7.98
N LYS A 85 -11.50 -1.65 8.32
CA LYS A 85 -12.20 -0.65 7.50
C LYS A 85 -11.68 -0.67 6.06
N THR A 86 -10.37 -0.54 5.89
CA THR A 86 -9.78 -0.49 4.53
C THR A 86 -9.93 -1.80 3.77
N PHE A 87 -9.91 -2.93 4.46
CA PHE A 87 -10.19 -4.23 3.86
C PHE A 87 -11.63 -4.27 3.32
N LEU A 88 -12.62 -3.91 4.13
CA LEU A 88 -14.03 -3.91 3.73
C LEU A 88 -14.30 -2.95 2.55
N GLU A 89 -13.67 -1.78 2.55
CA GLU A 89 -13.75 -0.81 1.45
C GLU A 89 -13.19 -1.35 0.12
N ASN A 90 -12.22 -2.27 0.17
CA ASN A 90 -11.55 -2.81 -1.02
C ASN A 90 -11.96 -4.23 -1.41
N ARG A 91 -12.63 -4.99 -0.52
CA ARG A 91 -12.96 -6.41 -0.71
C ARG A 91 -13.70 -6.69 -2.03
N GLY A 92 -14.61 -5.79 -2.41
CA GLY A 92 -15.44 -5.89 -3.62
C GLY A 92 -14.73 -5.48 -4.92
N ARG A 93 -13.52 -4.93 -4.86
CA ARG A 93 -12.79 -4.48 -6.06
C ARG A 93 -12.32 -5.66 -6.89
N THR A 94 -12.25 -5.46 -8.21
CA THR A 94 -11.71 -6.47 -9.13
C THR A 94 -10.19 -6.58 -8.97
N LEU A 95 -9.64 -7.74 -9.33
CA LEU A 95 -8.18 -7.94 -9.33
C LEU A 95 -7.45 -6.92 -10.20
N ASN A 96 -7.99 -6.63 -11.40
CA ASN A 96 -7.40 -5.68 -12.33
C ASN A 96 -7.33 -4.26 -11.74
N ASP A 97 -8.41 -3.82 -11.08
CA ASP A 97 -8.45 -2.49 -10.46
C ASP A 97 -7.44 -2.38 -9.32
N VAL A 98 -7.33 -3.42 -8.48
CA VAL A 98 -6.37 -3.45 -7.37
C VAL A 98 -4.94 -3.47 -7.87
N GLN A 99 -4.63 -4.27 -8.89
CA GLN A 99 -3.29 -4.31 -9.49
C GLN A 99 -2.91 -2.97 -10.13
N ALA A 100 -3.84 -2.33 -10.85
CA ALA A 100 -3.61 -1.01 -11.44
C ALA A 100 -3.37 0.06 -10.37
N ASP A 101 -4.20 0.05 -9.32
CA ASP A 101 -4.09 0.97 -8.19
C ASP A 101 -2.79 0.79 -7.41
N SER A 102 -2.38 -0.45 -7.14
CA SER A 102 -1.11 -0.74 -6.46
C SER A 102 0.11 -0.29 -7.26
N ARG A 103 0.09 -0.40 -8.59
CA ARG A 103 1.17 0.16 -9.43
C ARG A 103 1.22 1.67 -9.34
N LEU A 104 0.06 2.32 -9.42
CA LEU A 104 -0.05 3.78 -9.34
C LEU A 104 0.37 4.32 -7.97
N ALA A 105 -0.10 3.70 -6.88
CA ALA A 105 0.21 4.11 -5.51
C ALA A 105 1.72 4.03 -5.22
N TYR A 106 2.37 2.94 -5.63
CA TYR A 106 3.82 2.80 -5.53
C TYR A 106 4.58 3.81 -6.37
N GLN A 107 4.17 4.02 -7.63
CA GLN A 107 4.83 4.99 -8.50
C GLN A 107 4.76 6.39 -7.87
N GLN A 108 3.59 6.79 -7.36
CA GLN A 108 3.42 8.06 -6.67
C GLN A 108 4.31 8.15 -5.44
N LEU A 109 4.38 7.10 -4.61
CA LEU A 109 5.24 7.08 -3.44
C LEU A 109 6.72 7.20 -3.81
N LEU A 110 7.18 6.45 -4.82
CA LEU A 110 8.54 6.50 -5.31
C LEU A 110 8.91 7.90 -5.81
N GLU A 111 8.05 8.53 -6.60
CA GLU A 111 8.24 9.90 -7.10
C GLU A 111 8.33 10.92 -5.95
N GLN A 112 7.47 10.80 -4.92
CA GLN A 112 7.53 11.67 -3.73
C GLN A 112 8.88 11.51 -3.01
N VAL A 113 9.33 10.28 -2.76
CA VAL A 113 10.60 10.03 -2.06
C VAL A 113 11.80 10.49 -2.89
N GLN A 114 11.74 10.34 -4.23
CA GLN A 114 12.77 10.84 -5.13
C GLN A 114 12.87 12.37 -5.16
N ALA A 115 11.77 13.09 -4.87
CA ALA A 115 11.73 14.54 -4.88
C ALA A 115 12.21 15.19 -3.56
N LEU A 116 12.26 14.43 -2.44
CA LEU A 116 12.75 14.90 -1.13
C LEU A 116 14.25 15.20 -1.12
#